data_AF-A0AAV4JMR2-F1
#
_entry.id   AF-A0AAV4JMR2-F1
#
_cell.length_a   1.000
_cell.length_b   1.000
_cell.length_c   1.000
_cell.angle_alpha   90.00
_cell.angle_beta   90.00
_cell.angle_gamma   90.00
#
_symmetry.space_group_name_H-M   'P 1'
#
loop_
_entity.id
_entity.type
_entity.pdbx_description
1 polymer ?
#
loop_
_entity_poly.entity_id
_entity_poly.type
_entity_poly.pdbx_seq_one_letter_code
_entity_poly.pdbx_strand_id
1 'polypeptide(L)'
;MDEHCEGRPPSVVTEKNVSTVEKLIMQDRRITVKQLAFETKISIGSVETILHDHLNLNKVSARWVPRTPHICNGEDPHHPHQRKQRSHNQVERSCCRVSGTVIIITTDYMEKGKTVTGEYYLGLLKRLRSELARRRRGKLQSGVLLLHDNAPAHRARQTVETAGRCDFEILPHPPYSPDLAPSAFCLFPNLKKSIKERRFEDITDAITAIEQGFQAQSDTFYSQGL
;
A
#
# COMPACT_ATOMS: atom_id res chain seq x y z
N MET A 1 -5.27 47.77 53.59
CA MET A 1 -5.99 47.87 52.31
C MET A 1 -5.30 46.90 51.40
N ASP A 2 -5.91 45.71 51.22
CA ASP A 2 -5.39 44.71 50.30
C ASP A 2 -5.65 45.20 48.87
N GLU A 3 -4.58 45.50 48.14
CA GLU A 3 -4.63 45.82 46.72
C GLU A 3 -5.15 44.60 45.96
N HIS A 4 -6.29 44.77 45.31
CA HIS A 4 -6.83 43.80 44.37
C HIS A 4 -5.96 43.85 43.11
N CYS A 5 -4.96 42.97 43.04
CA CYS A 5 -4.19 42.73 41.82
C CYS A 5 -5.11 42.09 40.76
N GLU A 6 -5.80 42.91 39.97
CA GLU A 6 -6.47 42.43 38.76
C GLU A 6 -5.40 41.97 37.77
N GLY A 7 -5.25 40.65 37.66
CA GLY A 7 -4.36 40.01 36.70
C GLY A 7 -4.72 40.38 35.27
N ARG A 8 -3.70 40.27 34.40
CA ARG A 8 -3.72 40.40 32.94
C ARG A 8 -5.08 40.02 32.31
N PRO A 9 -5.64 40.85 31.40
CA PRO A 9 -6.98 40.62 30.84
C PRO A 9 -7.12 39.22 30.19
N PRO A 10 -8.35 38.67 30.16
CA PRO A 10 -8.62 37.31 29.72
C PRO A 10 -8.25 37.11 28.25
N SER A 11 -7.85 35.88 27.95
CA SER A 11 -7.28 35.39 26.69
C SER A 11 -7.83 36.06 25.43
N VAL A 12 -6.93 36.41 24.50
CA VAL A 12 -7.18 36.77 23.07
C VAL A 12 -8.06 35.75 22.32
N VAL A 13 -8.36 34.62 22.95
CA VAL A 13 -9.32 33.60 22.54
C VAL A 13 -10.76 34.07 22.81
N THR A 14 -11.30 34.88 21.91
CA THR A 14 -12.73 35.22 21.89
C THR A 14 -13.54 34.17 21.13
N GLU A 15 -14.82 34.00 21.46
CA GLU A 15 -15.71 33.04 20.79
C GLU A 15 -15.80 33.28 19.26
N LYS A 16 -15.74 34.56 18.85
CA LYS A 16 -15.64 34.97 17.44
C LYS A 16 -14.38 34.42 16.76
N ASN A 17 -13.24 34.47 17.45
CA ASN A 17 -11.97 33.96 16.94
C ASN A 17 -12.00 32.43 16.81
N VAL A 18 -12.55 31.73 17.81
CA VAL A 18 -12.73 30.27 17.78
C VAL A 18 -13.61 29.84 16.59
N SER A 19 -14.77 30.47 16.43
CA SER A 19 -15.70 30.17 15.33
C SER A 19 -15.09 30.45 13.94
N THR A 20 -14.29 31.51 13.82
CA THR A 20 -13.60 31.84 12.56
C THR A 20 -12.53 30.80 12.22
N VAL A 21 -11.73 30.38 13.21
CA VAL A 21 -10.72 29.31 13.04
C VAL A 21 -11.41 27.99 12.64
N GLU A 22 -12.49 27.62 13.32
CA GLU A 22 -13.26 26.40 13.02
C GLU A 22 -13.79 26.41 11.58
N LYS A 23 -14.36 27.54 11.13
CA LYS A 23 -14.88 27.69 9.77
C LYS A 23 -13.80 27.53 8.70
N LEU A 24 -12.62 28.10 8.92
CA LEU A 24 -11.49 27.97 7.99
C LEU A 24 -10.99 26.52 7.89
N ILE A 25 -10.98 25.78 9.00
CA ILE A 25 -10.59 24.35 9.03
C ILE A 25 -11.63 23.47 8.34
N MET A 26 -12.92 23.77 8.51
CA MET A 26 -13.99 23.05 7.84
C MET A 26 -13.95 23.24 6.31
N GLN A 27 -13.51 24.42 5.86
CA GLN A 27 -13.28 24.71 4.43
C GLN A 27 -12.03 24.01 3.88
N ASP A 28 -10.91 24.07 4.59
CA ASP A 28 -9.68 23.36 4.23
C ASP A 28 -9.02 22.71 5.44
N ARG A 29 -9.12 21.38 5.52
CA ARG A 29 -8.52 20.59 6.60
C ARG A 29 -6.98 20.52 6.54
N ARG A 30 -6.35 21.02 5.46
CA ARG A 30 -4.89 21.06 5.29
C ARG A 30 -4.29 22.45 5.54
N ILE A 31 -5.11 23.41 5.97
CA ILE A 31 -4.67 24.77 6.27
C ILE A 31 -3.56 24.77 7.34
N THR A 32 -2.54 25.61 7.15
CA THR A 32 -1.42 25.69 8.09
C THR A 32 -1.73 26.66 9.24
N VAL A 33 -1.13 26.43 10.41
CA VAL A 33 -1.24 27.34 11.57
C VAL A 33 -0.82 28.77 11.23
N LYS A 34 0.20 28.93 10.36
CA LYS A 34 0.65 30.24 9.88
C LYS A 34 -0.42 30.94 9.03
N GLN A 35 -1.09 30.19 8.15
CA GLN A 35 -2.17 30.71 7.32
C GLN A 35 -3.38 31.11 8.19
N LEU A 36 -3.75 30.27 9.16
CA LEU A 36 -4.80 30.58 10.13
C LEU A 36 -4.49 31.86 10.91
N ALA A 37 -3.26 32.01 11.41
CA ALA A 37 -2.83 33.23 12.11
C ALA A 37 -2.90 34.48 11.21
N PHE A 38 -2.52 34.35 9.94
CA PHE A 38 -2.59 35.44 8.97
C PHE A 38 -4.03 35.88 8.66
N GLU A 39 -4.94 34.92 8.47
CA GLU A 39 -6.36 35.18 8.15
C GLU A 39 -7.14 35.70 9.36
N THR A 40 -6.90 35.12 10.53
CA THR A 40 -7.61 35.50 11.76
C THR A 40 -7.02 36.71 12.47
N LYS A 41 -5.83 37.18 12.05
CA LYS A 41 -5.05 38.24 12.70
C LYS A 41 -4.73 37.96 14.17
N ILE A 42 -4.60 36.68 14.51
CA ILE A 42 -4.28 36.20 15.85
C ILE A 42 -2.83 35.71 15.88
N SER A 43 -2.19 35.75 17.05
CA SER A 43 -0.85 35.18 17.22
C SER A 43 -0.85 33.67 16.96
N ILE A 44 0.23 33.14 16.39
CA ILE A 44 0.38 31.69 16.12
C ILE A 44 0.13 30.85 17.38
N GLY A 45 0.69 31.26 18.52
CA GLY A 45 0.50 30.54 19.80
C GLY A 45 -0.97 30.51 20.25
N SER A 46 -1.71 31.60 20.05
CA SER A 46 -3.15 31.62 20.36
C SER A 46 -3.97 30.76 19.39
N VAL A 47 -3.56 30.64 18.12
CA VAL A 47 -4.18 29.68 17.18
C VAL A 47 -3.91 28.25 17.63
N GLU A 48 -2.70 27.93 18.10
CA GLU A 48 -2.37 26.61 18.65
C GLU A 48 -3.21 26.28 19.89
N THR A 49 -3.36 27.22 20.83
CA THR A 49 -4.27 27.09 21.98
C THR A 49 -5.71 26.85 21.53
N ILE A 50 -6.21 27.58 20.52
CA ILE A 50 -7.57 27.37 19.99
C ILE A 50 -7.72 25.96 19.40
N LEU A 51 -6.74 25.51 18.61
CA LEU A 51 -6.77 24.18 17.99
C LEU A 51 -6.78 23.06 19.04
N HIS A 52 -5.94 23.15 20.06
CA HIS A 52 -5.78 22.09 21.07
C HIS A 52 -6.82 22.18 22.20
N ASP A 53 -7.00 23.34 22.80
CA ASP A 53 -7.76 23.48 24.06
C ASP A 53 -9.24 23.79 23.83
N HIS A 54 -9.60 24.36 22.67
CA HIS A 54 -11.00 24.75 22.38
C HIS A 54 -11.65 23.86 21.30
N LEU A 55 -10.91 23.48 20.25
CA LEU A 55 -11.43 22.63 19.18
C LEU A 55 -11.04 21.15 19.35
N ASN A 56 -10.15 20.84 20.30
CA ASN A 56 -9.66 19.50 20.60
C ASN A 56 -9.11 18.76 19.35
N LEU A 57 -8.51 19.51 18.43
CA LEU A 57 -7.95 19.02 17.18
C LEU A 57 -6.48 18.65 17.36
N ASN A 58 -6.10 17.54 16.73
CA ASN A 58 -4.73 17.04 16.73
C ASN A 58 -4.18 17.03 15.30
N LYS A 59 -2.90 17.38 15.17
CA LYS A 59 -2.20 17.28 13.88
C LYS A 59 -2.00 15.81 13.53
N VAL A 60 -2.63 15.37 12.44
CA VAL A 60 -2.39 14.07 11.82
C VAL A 60 -1.57 14.24 10.54
N SER A 61 -0.59 13.36 10.31
CA SER A 61 0.13 13.33 9.04
C SER A 61 -0.75 12.70 7.97
N ALA A 62 -0.76 13.31 6.77
CA ALA A 62 -1.46 12.73 5.64
C ALA A 62 -0.85 11.36 5.29
N ARG A 63 -1.71 10.37 5.06
CA ARG A 63 -1.27 9.07 4.55
C ARG A 63 -0.83 9.20 3.10
N TRP A 64 0.26 8.53 2.75
CA TRP A 64 0.73 8.47 1.37
C TRP A 64 -0.26 7.67 0.53
N VAL A 65 -0.73 8.24 -0.58
CA VAL A 65 -1.66 7.58 -1.51
C VAL A 65 -0.91 7.31 -2.82
N PRO A 66 -0.86 6.06 -3.32
CA PRO A 66 -0.03 5.67 -4.47
C PRO A 66 -0.18 6.51 -5.74
N ARG A 67 -1.39 7.03 -6.02
CA ARG A 67 -1.66 8.00 -7.09
C ARG A 67 -3.03 8.62 -6.88
N THR A 68 -3.26 9.84 -7.35
CA THR A 68 -4.63 10.39 -7.46
C THR A 68 -5.32 9.77 -8.67
N PRO A 69 -6.47 9.10 -8.52
CA PRO A 69 -7.20 8.58 -9.68
C PRO A 69 -7.73 9.76 -10.48
N HIS A 70 -7.16 9.98 -11.66
CA HIS A 70 -7.84 10.75 -12.69
C HIS A 70 -9.04 9.90 -13.14
N ILE A 71 -10.21 10.50 -13.30
CA ILE A 71 -11.32 9.85 -14.01
C ILE A 71 -10.87 9.80 -15.48
N CYS A 72 -10.22 8.71 -15.89
CA CYS A 72 -9.70 8.55 -17.24
C CYS A 72 -10.84 8.11 -18.15
N ASN A 73 -11.42 9.04 -18.91
CA ASN A 73 -12.04 8.70 -20.18
C ASN A 73 -10.94 8.31 -21.16
N GLY A 74 -10.60 7.02 -21.22
CA GLY A 74 -10.16 6.32 -22.42
C GLY A 74 -8.82 6.64 -23.10
N GLU A 75 -8.07 7.69 -22.75
CA GLU A 75 -6.83 8.03 -23.49
C GLU A 75 -5.66 8.39 -22.53
N ASP A 76 -4.60 7.58 -22.56
CA ASP A 76 -3.36 7.75 -21.77
C ASP A 76 -2.32 8.58 -22.55
N PRO A 77 -1.91 9.78 -22.07
CA PRO A 77 -0.71 10.45 -22.55
C PRO A 77 0.52 9.94 -21.80
N HIS A 78 1.57 9.64 -22.56
CA HIS A 78 2.88 9.22 -22.08
C HIS A 78 3.58 10.25 -21.14
N HIS A 79 4.34 9.72 -20.16
CA HIS A 79 5.41 10.32 -19.30
C HIS A 79 5.05 11.00 -17.96
N PRO A 80 5.97 11.09 -16.95
CA PRO A 80 7.32 10.52 -16.82
C PRO A 80 7.52 9.55 -15.64
N HIS A 81 8.72 8.94 -15.60
CA HIS A 81 9.20 7.90 -14.68
C HIS A 81 9.07 8.20 -13.17
N GLN A 82 8.59 7.19 -12.44
CA GLN A 82 8.71 7.11 -10.99
C GLN A 82 10.19 7.03 -10.57
N ARG A 83 10.49 7.66 -9.43
CA ARG A 83 11.80 7.63 -8.74
C ARG A 83 12.31 6.18 -8.64
N LYS A 84 13.52 5.90 -9.14
CA LYS A 84 14.23 4.62 -8.95
C LYS A 84 14.27 4.30 -7.46
N GLN A 85 13.50 3.31 -7.02
CA GLN A 85 13.79 2.60 -5.78
C GLN A 85 15.16 1.93 -5.94
N ARG A 86 15.97 1.96 -4.88
CA ARG A 86 17.29 1.31 -4.82
C ARG A 86 17.15 -0.14 -5.26
N SER A 87 18.18 -0.69 -5.93
CA SER A 87 18.17 -2.06 -6.45
C SER A 87 17.85 -3.07 -5.33
N HIS A 88 16.61 -3.55 -5.29
CA HIS A 88 16.19 -4.66 -4.44
C HIS A 88 16.15 -5.93 -5.29
N ASN A 89 16.45 -7.08 -4.68
CA ASN A 89 16.17 -8.38 -5.30
C ASN A 89 14.66 -8.46 -5.56
N GLN A 90 14.26 -8.93 -6.74
CA GLN A 90 12.86 -9.07 -7.09
C GLN A 90 12.38 -10.45 -6.67
N VAL A 91 11.24 -10.49 -5.98
CA VAL A 91 10.60 -11.72 -5.55
C VAL A 91 9.26 -11.78 -6.23
N GLU A 92 9.07 -12.80 -7.05
CA GLU A 92 7.80 -13.03 -7.72
C GLU A 92 7.06 -14.15 -6.99
N ARG A 93 5.81 -13.87 -6.62
CA ARG A 93 4.97 -14.84 -5.91
C ARG A 93 3.63 -14.95 -6.56
N SER A 94 3.23 -16.20 -6.78
CA SER A 94 1.85 -16.53 -7.10
C SER A 94 1.20 -17.20 -5.88
N CYS A 95 0.19 -16.53 -5.35
CA CYS A 95 -0.67 -17.03 -4.28
C CYS A 95 -2.00 -17.41 -4.91
N CYS A 96 -2.47 -18.64 -4.68
CA CYS A 96 -3.85 -19.01 -5.06
C CYS A 96 -4.73 -19.05 -3.81
N ARG A 97 -5.94 -18.51 -3.95
CA ARG A 97 -7.05 -18.82 -3.04
C ARG A 97 -7.82 -20.01 -3.62
N VAL A 98 -7.86 -21.12 -2.89
CA VAL A 98 -8.64 -22.28 -3.30
C VAL A 98 -9.37 -22.85 -2.08
N SER A 99 -10.71 -22.78 -2.11
CA SER A 99 -11.63 -23.29 -1.07
C SER A 99 -11.30 -22.82 0.36
N GLY A 100 -11.11 -21.51 0.54
CA GLY A 100 -10.99 -20.90 1.88
C GLY A 100 -9.58 -20.91 2.49
N THR A 101 -8.63 -21.68 1.95
CA THR A 101 -7.22 -21.66 2.39
C THR A 101 -6.33 -21.08 1.28
N VAL A 102 -5.88 -19.84 1.49
CA VAL A 102 -4.84 -19.24 0.64
C VAL A 102 -3.51 -19.83 1.06
N ILE A 103 -2.79 -20.43 0.11
CA ILE A 103 -1.44 -20.95 0.35
C ILE A 103 -0.57 -20.40 -0.77
N ILE A 104 0.66 -20.05 -0.43
CA ILE A 104 1.70 -19.73 -1.40
C ILE A 104 2.01 -21.02 -2.18
N ILE A 105 1.69 -21.07 -3.48
CA ILE A 105 1.97 -22.26 -4.31
C ILE A 105 3.43 -22.26 -4.73
N THR A 106 3.89 -21.11 -5.24
CA THR A 106 5.22 -20.97 -5.83
C THR A 106 5.79 -19.61 -5.47
N THR A 107 7.03 -19.65 -4.99
CA THR A 107 7.88 -18.49 -4.78
C THR A 107 9.09 -18.64 -5.69
N ASP A 108 9.43 -17.59 -6.43
CA ASP A 108 10.67 -17.55 -7.21
C ASP A 108 11.47 -16.30 -6.82
N TYR A 109 12.80 -16.44 -6.83
CA TYR A 109 13.74 -15.43 -6.36
C TYR A 109 14.69 -15.08 -7.50
N MET A 110 14.65 -13.84 -7.95
CA MET A 110 15.55 -13.37 -9.00
C MET A 110 16.86 -12.85 -8.41
N GLU A 111 17.95 -13.06 -9.15
CA GLU A 111 19.22 -12.41 -8.86
C GLU A 111 19.10 -10.88 -8.86
N LYS A 112 19.94 -10.24 -8.05
CA LYS A 112 19.99 -8.79 -7.91
C LYS A 112 20.19 -8.10 -9.27
N GLY A 113 19.32 -7.13 -9.57
CA GLY A 113 19.45 -6.31 -10.77
C GLY A 113 18.83 -6.92 -12.04
N LYS A 114 18.35 -8.16 -11.99
CA LYS A 114 17.50 -8.72 -13.06
C LYS A 114 16.06 -8.23 -12.90
N THR A 115 15.38 -8.03 -14.02
CA THR A 115 13.95 -7.67 -14.09
C THR A 115 13.12 -8.85 -14.56
N VAL A 116 11.90 -8.99 -14.04
CA VAL A 116 10.91 -9.94 -14.54
C VAL A 116 10.65 -9.64 -16.01
N THR A 117 11.17 -10.49 -16.90
CA THR A 117 10.91 -10.40 -18.34
C THR A 117 9.63 -11.16 -18.67
N GLY A 118 9.05 -10.89 -19.85
CA GLY A 118 7.93 -11.68 -20.36
C GLY A 118 8.27 -13.17 -20.39
N GLU A 119 9.40 -13.55 -20.97
CA GLU A 119 9.84 -14.95 -21.06
C GLU A 119 9.97 -15.64 -19.70
N TYR A 120 10.56 -14.94 -18.72
CA TYR A 120 10.67 -15.45 -17.35
C TYR A 120 9.28 -15.71 -16.76
N TYR A 121 8.36 -14.75 -16.93
CA TYR A 121 6.98 -14.87 -16.46
C TYR A 121 6.24 -16.05 -17.12
N LEU A 122 6.43 -16.28 -18.43
CA LEU A 122 5.86 -17.44 -19.13
C LEU A 122 6.34 -18.76 -18.52
N GLY A 123 7.64 -18.83 -18.20
CA GLY A 123 8.22 -19.99 -17.51
C GLY A 123 7.63 -20.18 -16.12
N LEU A 124 7.41 -19.09 -15.39
CA LEU A 124 6.80 -19.12 -14.07
C LEU A 124 5.35 -19.63 -14.11
N LEU A 125 4.52 -19.20 -15.06
CA LEU A 125 3.14 -19.69 -15.22
C LEU A 125 3.09 -21.21 -15.44
N LYS A 126 3.99 -21.74 -16.28
CA LYS A 126 4.10 -23.18 -16.52
C LYS A 126 4.51 -23.94 -15.26
N ARG A 127 5.49 -23.40 -14.51
CA ARG A 127 5.94 -23.98 -13.25
C ARG A 127 4.83 -23.95 -12.19
N LEU A 128 4.11 -22.84 -12.11
CA LEU A 128 2.96 -22.66 -11.23
C LEU A 128 1.87 -23.69 -11.50
N ARG A 129 1.53 -23.94 -12.78
CA ARG A 129 0.57 -24.99 -13.16
C ARG A 129 1.02 -26.36 -12.67
N SER A 130 2.27 -26.74 -12.93
CA SER A 130 2.83 -28.03 -12.51
C SER A 130 2.78 -28.18 -10.99
N GLU A 131 3.12 -27.13 -10.26
CA GLU A 131 3.13 -27.15 -8.80
C GLU A 131 1.72 -27.17 -8.21
N LEU A 132 0.76 -26.49 -8.85
CA LEU A 132 -0.64 -26.54 -8.49
C LEU A 132 -1.22 -27.94 -8.73
N ALA A 133 -0.90 -28.58 -9.86
CA ALA A 133 -1.27 -29.96 -10.16
C ALA A 133 -0.74 -30.93 -9.09
N ARG A 134 0.52 -30.72 -8.68
CA ARG A 134 1.21 -31.56 -7.69
C ARG A 134 0.63 -31.40 -6.28
N ARG A 135 0.47 -30.15 -5.81
CA ARG A 135 0.05 -29.83 -4.43
C ARG A 135 -1.46 -29.92 -4.23
N ARG A 136 -2.28 -29.71 -5.27
CA ARG A 136 -3.75 -29.65 -5.17
C ARG A 136 -4.43 -30.42 -6.29
N ARG A 137 -4.43 -31.75 -6.16
CA ARG A 137 -5.13 -32.67 -7.09
C ARG A 137 -6.62 -32.29 -7.18
N GLY A 138 -7.15 -32.24 -8.41
CA GLY A 138 -8.56 -31.93 -8.70
C GLY A 138 -8.92 -30.45 -8.81
N LYS A 139 -8.04 -29.51 -8.45
CA LYS A 139 -8.35 -28.06 -8.48
C LYS A 139 -8.10 -27.37 -9.82
N LEU A 140 -7.33 -28.01 -10.70
CA LEU A 140 -7.23 -27.55 -12.09
C LEU A 140 -8.53 -27.75 -12.86
N GLN A 141 -9.35 -28.74 -12.48
CA GLN A 141 -10.63 -29.02 -13.12
C GLN A 141 -11.72 -28.01 -12.74
N SER A 142 -11.58 -27.30 -11.62
CA SER A 142 -12.53 -26.30 -11.16
C SER A 142 -12.31 -24.90 -11.76
N GLY A 143 -11.32 -24.74 -12.64
CA GLY A 143 -10.84 -23.43 -13.09
C GLY A 143 -10.02 -22.72 -12.02
N VAL A 144 -9.01 -21.97 -12.45
CA VAL A 144 -8.12 -21.22 -11.56
C VAL A 144 -8.12 -19.76 -11.97
N LEU A 145 -8.57 -18.90 -11.07
CA LEU A 145 -8.55 -17.46 -11.26
C LEU A 145 -7.18 -16.91 -10.87
N LEU A 146 -6.50 -16.25 -11.80
CA LEU A 146 -5.20 -15.62 -11.61
C LEU A 146 -5.37 -14.11 -11.48
N LEU A 147 -4.96 -13.56 -10.33
CA LEU A 147 -4.92 -12.12 -10.09
C LEU A 147 -3.46 -11.65 -10.09
N HIS A 148 -3.11 -10.77 -11.03
CA HIS A 148 -1.82 -10.09 -11.10
C HIS A 148 -2.02 -8.62 -11.50
N ASP A 149 -1.00 -7.79 -11.31
CA ASP A 149 -1.04 -6.39 -11.74
C ASP A 149 -0.85 -6.23 -13.26
N ASN A 150 -1.03 -5.01 -13.76
CA ASN A 150 -0.94 -4.69 -15.19
C ASN A 150 0.49 -4.40 -15.68
N ALA A 151 1.51 -5.01 -15.05
CA ALA A 151 2.89 -4.84 -15.49
C ALA A 151 3.05 -5.28 -16.96
N PRO A 152 3.97 -4.68 -17.74
CA PRO A 152 4.11 -5.00 -19.17
C PRO A 152 4.33 -6.49 -19.46
N ALA A 153 5.10 -7.20 -18.61
CA ALA A 153 5.31 -8.64 -18.72
C ALA A 153 4.02 -9.45 -18.51
N HIS A 154 3.11 -8.97 -17.65
CA HIS A 154 1.86 -9.66 -17.33
C HIS A 154 0.78 -9.40 -18.39
N ARG A 155 0.74 -8.19 -18.96
CA ARG A 155 -0.20 -7.80 -20.01
C ARG A 155 0.19 -8.29 -21.42
N ALA A 156 1.43 -8.75 -21.60
CA ALA A 156 1.91 -9.20 -22.91
C ALA A 156 0.99 -10.29 -23.50
N ARG A 157 0.74 -10.22 -24.82
CA ARG A 157 -0.13 -11.19 -25.52
C ARG A 157 0.28 -12.64 -25.25
N GLN A 158 1.59 -12.92 -25.31
CA GLN A 158 2.14 -14.25 -25.05
C GLN A 158 1.84 -14.75 -23.63
N THR A 159 1.78 -13.83 -22.67
CA THR A 159 1.45 -14.14 -21.27
C THR A 159 -0.01 -14.54 -21.13
N VAL A 160 -0.92 -13.75 -21.70
CA VAL A 160 -2.36 -14.07 -21.71
C VAL A 160 -2.63 -15.42 -22.37
N GLU A 161 -1.98 -15.68 -23.51
CA GLU A 161 -2.08 -16.98 -24.20
C GLU A 161 -1.50 -18.14 -23.37
N THR A 162 -0.38 -17.92 -22.71
CA THR A 162 0.25 -18.95 -21.86
C THR A 162 -0.59 -19.23 -20.62
N ALA A 163 -1.18 -18.21 -20.00
CA ALA A 163 -2.11 -18.37 -18.89
C ALA A 163 -3.33 -19.21 -19.32
N GLY A 164 -3.94 -18.90 -20.48
CA GLY A 164 -5.04 -19.69 -21.04
C GLY A 164 -4.66 -21.14 -21.31
N ARG A 165 -3.47 -21.40 -21.89
CA ARG A 165 -2.92 -22.77 -22.05
C ARG A 165 -2.65 -23.49 -20.72
N CYS A 166 -2.50 -22.72 -19.64
CA CYS A 166 -2.33 -23.25 -18.30
C CYS A 166 -3.66 -23.36 -17.53
N ASP A 167 -4.81 -23.23 -18.20
CA ASP A 167 -6.16 -23.25 -17.61
C ASP A 167 -6.34 -22.18 -16.52
N PHE A 168 -5.65 -21.05 -16.67
CA PHE A 168 -5.77 -19.88 -15.80
C PHE A 168 -6.64 -18.82 -16.46
N GLU A 169 -7.68 -18.39 -15.75
CA GLU A 169 -8.50 -17.24 -16.12
C GLU A 169 -7.93 -15.99 -15.43
N ILE A 170 -7.47 -15.03 -16.21
CA ILE A 170 -6.92 -13.78 -15.67
C ILE A 170 -8.07 -12.88 -15.22
N LEU A 171 -8.06 -12.50 -13.96
CA LEU A 171 -9.02 -11.54 -13.42
C LEU A 171 -8.67 -10.12 -13.86
N PRO A 172 -9.66 -9.29 -14.25
CA PRO A 172 -9.41 -7.89 -14.57
C PRO A 172 -8.90 -7.16 -13.32
N HIS A 173 -7.73 -6.53 -13.42
CA HIS A 173 -7.17 -5.69 -12.37
C HIS A 173 -7.12 -4.23 -12.86
N PRO A 174 -7.70 -3.27 -12.14
CA PRO A 174 -7.63 -1.87 -12.55
C PRO A 174 -6.21 -1.31 -12.40
N PRO A 175 -5.81 -0.35 -13.25
CA PRO A 175 -4.52 0.33 -13.10
C PRO A 175 -4.38 1.02 -11.75
N TYR A 176 -3.20 0.91 -11.14
CA TYR A 176 -2.82 1.61 -9.90
C TYR A 176 -3.69 1.27 -8.67
N SER A 177 -4.18 0.03 -8.58
CA SER A 177 -5.01 -0.42 -7.45
C SER A 177 -4.32 -1.48 -6.57
N PRO A 178 -3.19 -1.14 -5.91
CA PRO A 178 -2.51 -2.06 -5.01
C PRO A 178 -3.36 -2.45 -3.79
N ASP A 179 -4.38 -1.64 -3.45
CA ASP A 179 -5.38 -1.92 -2.44
C ASP A 179 -6.31 -3.09 -2.81
N LEU A 180 -6.49 -3.36 -4.11
CA LEU A 180 -7.28 -4.49 -4.61
C LEU A 180 -6.45 -5.76 -4.83
N ALA A 181 -5.12 -5.66 -4.74
CA ALA A 181 -4.23 -6.80 -4.83
C ALA A 181 -3.90 -7.30 -3.41
N PRO A 182 -4.44 -8.44 -2.96
CA PRO A 182 -4.21 -8.88 -1.59
C PRO A 182 -2.73 -9.23 -1.29
N SER A 183 -1.91 -9.50 -2.31
CA SER A 183 -0.45 -9.58 -2.16
C SER A 183 0.18 -8.23 -1.76
N ALA A 184 -0.24 -7.13 -2.39
CA ALA A 184 0.24 -5.77 -2.11
C ALA A 184 -0.35 -5.17 -0.84
N PHE A 185 -1.62 -5.45 -0.54
CA PHE A 185 -2.32 -4.95 0.64
C PHE A 185 -1.95 -5.71 1.92
N CYS A 186 -1.87 -7.05 1.86
CA CYS A 186 -1.71 -7.88 3.05
C CYS A 186 -0.32 -8.54 3.15
N LEU A 187 0.09 -9.29 2.12
CA LEU A 187 1.29 -10.14 2.21
C LEU A 187 2.59 -9.33 2.35
N PHE A 188 2.85 -8.40 1.41
CA PHE A 188 4.11 -7.66 1.39
C PHE A 188 4.29 -6.70 2.57
N PRO A 189 3.26 -6.00 3.08
CA PRO A 189 3.41 -5.17 4.28
C PRO A 189 3.80 -5.97 5.52
N ASN A 190 3.23 -7.16 5.72
CA ASN A 190 3.57 -7.99 6.87
C ASN A 190 4.96 -8.61 6.75
N LEU A 191 5.35 -9.03 5.54
CA LEU A 191 6.73 -9.43 5.28
C LEU A 191 7.71 -8.28 5.52
N LYS A 192 7.38 -7.06 5.09
CA LYS A 192 8.21 -5.87 5.33
C LYS A 192 8.40 -5.58 6.81
N LYS A 193 7.39 -5.84 7.66
CA LYS A 193 7.51 -5.71 9.11
C LYS A 193 8.48 -6.75 9.69
N SER A 194 8.41 -8.01 9.25
CA SER A 194 9.28 -9.07 9.79
C SER A 194 10.74 -8.94 9.37
N ILE A 195 11.01 -8.33 8.21
CA ILE A 195 12.38 -8.05 7.73
C ILE A 195 12.88 -6.66 8.12
N LYS A 196 12.05 -5.82 8.73
CA LYS A 196 12.42 -4.44 9.07
C LYS A 196 13.63 -4.46 10.00
N GLU A 197 14.57 -3.54 9.77
CA GLU A 197 15.79 -3.36 10.58
C GLU A 197 16.77 -4.55 10.59
N ARG A 198 16.50 -5.61 9.83
CA ARG A 198 17.44 -6.72 9.62
C ARG A 198 18.47 -6.37 8.56
N ARG A 199 19.72 -6.77 8.79
CA ARG A 199 20.78 -6.81 7.78
C ARG A 199 21.00 -8.26 7.39
N PHE A 200 21.11 -8.49 6.10
CA PHE A 200 21.39 -9.82 5.54
C PHE A 200 22.82 -9.84 5.02
N GLU A 201 23.55 -10.88 5.37
CA GLU A 201 24.95 -11.04 4.95
C GLU A 201 25.04 -11.48 3.49
N ASP A 202 24.11 -12.34 3.05
CA ASP A 202 24.01 -12.82 1.69
C ASP A 202 22.55 -13.01 1.22
N ILE A 203 22.39 -13.46 -0.03
CA ILE A 203 21.08 -13.70 -0.63
C ILE A 203 20.36 -14.89 0.00
N THR A 204 21.09 -15.89 0.48
CA THR A 204 20.55 -17.12 1.07
C THR A 204 19.92 -16.82 2.43
N ASP A 205 20.59 -15.99 3.23
CA ASP A 205 20.08 -15.46 4.50
C ASP A 205 18.81 -14.63 4.28
N ALA A 206 18.80 -13.76 3.26
CA ALA A 206 17.62 -13.00 2.87
C ALA A 206 16.46 -13.92 2.44
N ILE A 207 16.72 -14.94 1.62
CA ILE A 207 15.71 -15.92 1.19
C ILE A 207 15.17 -16.68 2.41
N THR A 208 16.04 -17.14 3.29
CA THR A 208 15.67 -17.90 4.50
C THR A 208 14.78 -17.08 5.42
N ALA A 209 15.15 -15.82 5.68
CA ALA A 209 14.34 -14.90 6.47
C ALA A 209 12.96 -14.63 5.86
N ILE A 210 12.90 -14.55 4.53
CA ILE A 210 11.67 -14.37 3.80
C ILE A 210 10.78 -15.62 3.88
N GLU A 211 11.33 -16.82 3.70
CA GLU A 211 10.60 -18.09 3.85
C GLU A 211 10.07 -18.30 5.28
N GLN A 212 10.90 -18.03 6.29
CA GLN A 212 10.46 -18.02 7.71
C GLN A 212 9.33 -17.02 7.93
N GLY A 213 9.38 -15.86 7.27
CA GLY A 213 8.33 -14.85 7.30
C GLY A 213 6.97 -15.37 6.84
N PHE A 214 6.92 -16.28 5.87
CA PHE A 214 5.65 -16.92 5.46
C PHE A 214 5.23 -18.03 6.39
N GLN A 215 6.16 -18.87 6.83
CA GLN A 215 5.85 -19.96 7.74
C GLN A 215 5.31 -19.46 9.08
N ALA A 216 5.72 -18.26 9.50
CA ALA A 216 5.21 -17.61 10.70
C ALA A 216 3.79 -17.05 10.56
N GLN A 217 3.20 -17.00 9.35
CA GLN A 217 1.82 -16.54 9.16
C GLN A 217 0.84 -17.68 9.48
N SER A 218 -0.23 -17.36 10.21
CA SER A 218 -1.28 -18.34 10.53
C SER A 218 -2.15 -18.64 9.30
N ASP A 219 -2.84 -19.79 9.31
CA ASP A 219 -3.84 -20.10 8.28
C ASP A 219 -4.95 -19.02 8.21
N THR A 220 -5.26 -18.41 9.36
CA THR A 220 -6.24 -17.31 9.46
C THR A 220 -5.79 -16.06 8.72
N PHE A 221 -4.49 -15.73 8.74
CA PHE A 221 -3.90 -14.57 8.05
C PHE A 221 -4.25 -14.58 6.56
N TYR A 222 -4.05 -15.75 5.95
CA TYR A 222 -4.32 -16.03 4.56
C TYR A 222 -5.82 -16.03 4.26
N SER A 223 -6.65 -16.57 5.16
CA SER A 223 -8.10 -16.62 4.93
C SER A 223 -8.81 -15.26 5.04
N GLN A 224 -8.30 -14.34 5.89
CA GLN A 224 -8.89 -13.03 6.19
C GLN A 224 -8.32 -11.88 5.33
N GLY A 225 -7.07 -12.00 4.88
CA GLY A 225 -6.38 -10.95 4.13
C GLY A 225 -6.15 -11.25 2.64
N LEU A 226 -6.43 -12.48 2.18
CA LEU A 226 -6.29 -12.93 0.78
C LEU A 226 -7.51 -13.70 0.31
#